data_AF-A0A3D4UJF1-F1
#
_entry.id   AF-A0A3D4UJF1-F1
#
_cell.length_a   1.000
_cell.length_b   1.000
_cell.length_c   1.000
_cell.angle_alpha   90.00
_cell.angle_beta   90.00
_cell.angle_gamma   90.00
#
_symmetry.space_group_name_H-M   'P 1'
#
loop_
_entity.id
_entity.type
_entity.pdbx_description
1 polymer ?
#
loop_
_entity_poly.entity_id
_entity_poly.type
_entity_poly.pdbx_seq_one_letter_code
_entity_poly.pdbx_strand_id
1 'polypeptide(L)'
;MKERLEQAIRVVGRDLDLVQIDQQSLDSSDLRRGYPAPTVLVNESDLFGTEAPKTPSMGCRMYEGPDGVPSVSDLVDRLQEAFAQVADGEGGEG
;
A
#
# COMPACT_ATOMS: atom_id res chain seq x y z
N MET A 1 8.92 0.98 7.74
CA MET A 1 8.02 1.15 6.57
C MET A 1 7.67 2.62 6.32
N LYS A 2 6.96 3.30 7.23
CA LYS A 2 6.48 4.69 7.05
C LYS A 2 7.54 5.66 6.52
N GLU A 3 8.69 5.76 7.20
CA GLU A 3 9.76 6.70 6.80
C GLU A 3 10.32 6.44 5.40
N ARG A 4 10.36 5.17 4.97
CA ARG A 4 10.82 4.79 3.62
C ARG A 4 9.76 5.15 2.57
N LEU A 5 8.47 5.00 2.91
CA LEU A 5 7.36 5.41 2.05
C LEU A 5 7.31 6.93 1.89
N GLU A 6 7.49 7.70 2.98
CA GLU A 6 7.54 9.17 2.92
C GLU A 6 8.71 9.66 2.04
N GLN A 7 9.86 8.99 2.10
CA GLN A 7 10.97 9.26 1.19
C GLN A 7 10.64 8.92 -0.26
N ALA A 8 10.02 7.76 -0.52
CA ALA A 8 9.62 7.35 -1.85
C ALA A 8 8.61 8.33 -2.48
N ILE A 9 7.60 8.77 -1.72
CA ILE A 9 6.61 9.77 -2.15
C ILE A 9 7.29 11.08 -2.59
N ARG A 10 8.27 11.56 -1.81
CA ARG A 10 9.05 12.76 -2.18
C ARG A 10 9.84 12.58 -3.47
N VAL A 11 10.40 11.39 -3.71
CA VAL A 11 11.15 11.07 -4.93
C VAL A 11 10.21 11.01 -6.15
N VAL A 12 9.03 10.43 -5.99
CA VAL A 12 8.02 10.38 -7.06
C VAL A 12 7.53 11.79 -7.43
N GLY A 13 7.51 12.72 -6.46
CA GLY A 13 7.24 14.14 -6.72
C GLY A 13 5.79 14.43 -7.12
N ARG A 14 4.84 13.54 -6.76
CA ARG A 14 3.41 13.74 -6.97
C ARG A 14 2.76 14.27 -5.69
N ASP A 15 1.68 15.04 -5.88
CA ASP A 15 0.82 15.46 -4.79
C ASP A 15 -0.04 14.25 -4.36
N LEU A 16 0.22 13.73 -3.17
CA LEU A 16 -0.40 12.52 -2.63
C LEU A 16 -0.78 12.75 -1.17
N ASP A 17 -1.98 12.33 -0.79
CA ASP A 17 -2.41 12.33 0.60
C ASP A 17 -1.97 11.02 1.28
N LEU A 18 -1.14 11.12 2.31
CA LEU A 18 -0.67 9.97 3.07
C LEU A 18 -1.51 9.79 4.33
N VAL A 19 -2.46 8.85 4.28
CA VAL A 19 -3.26 8.46 5.44
C VAL A 19 -2.61 7.28 6.17
N GLN A 20 -2.28 7.48 7.45
CA GLN A 20 -1.82 6.39 8.31
C GLN A 20 -3.00 5.79 9.08
N ILE A 21 -3.18 4.49 8.96
CA ILE A 21 -4.22 3.74 9.67
C ILE A 21 -3.56 2.77 10.65
N ASP A 22 -3.91 2.89 11.92
CA ASP A 22 -3.60 1.88 12.93
C ASP A 22 -4.68 0.79 12.90
N GLN A 23 -4.33 -0.41 12.42
CA GLN A 23 -5.29 -1.51 12.29
C GLN A 23 -5.87 -1.97 13.64
N GLN A 24 -5.14 -1.76 14.75
CA GLN A 24 -5.59 -2.14 16.09
C GLN A 24 -6.71 -1.26 16.61
N SER A 25 -6.78 -0.01 16.16
CA SER A 25 -7.81 0.95 16.52
C SER A 25 -9.09 0.82 15.65
N LEU A 26 -9.08 -0.01 14.62
CA LEU A 26 -10.25 -0.25 13.77
C LEU A 26 -11.29 -1.15 14.42
N ASP A 27 -12.55 -0.97 14.03
CA ASP A 27 -13.66 -1.85 14.41
C ASP A 27 -13.35 -3.31 14.09
N SER A 28 -13.83 -4.22 14.94
CA SER A 28 -13.49 -5.64 14.83
C SER A 28 -13.93 -6.27 13.50
N SER A 29 -14.94 -5.69 12.86
CA SER A 29 -15.49 -6.10 11.56
C SER A 29 -14.87 -5.37 10.35
N ASP A 30 -13.98 -4.39 10.55
CA ASP A 30 -13.35 -3.64 9.45
C ASP A 30 -12.38 -4.56 8.68
N LEU A 31 -12.66 -4.77 7.38
CA LEU A 31 -11.86 -5.65 6.53
C LEU A 31 -10.41 -5.18 6.38
N ARG A 32 -10.10 -3.89 6.60
CA ARG A 32 -8.72 -3.40 6.53
C ARG A 32 -7.81 -4.03 7.59
N ARG A 33 -8.39 -4.58 8.67
CA ARG A 33 -7.67 -5.40 9.67
C ARG A 33 -7.16 -6.71 9.09
N GLY A 34 -7.71 -7.15 7.96
CA GLY A 34 -7.29 -8.36 7.26
C GLY A 34 -6.06 -8.19 6.37
N TYR A 35 -5.65 -6.94 6.07
CA TYR A 35 -4.39 -6.72 5.36
C TYR A 35 -3.23 -7.04 6.29
N PRO A 36 -2.27 -7.88 5.89
CA PRO A 36 -1.15 -8.22 6.74
C PRO A 36 -0.26 -6.99 6.95
N ALA A 37 0.09 -6.68 8.19
CA ALA A 37 0.84 -5.49 8.53
C ALA A 37 2.37 -5.68 8.38
N PRO A 38 3.12 -4.68 7.89
CA PRO A 38 2.62 -3.46 7.27
C PRO A 38 2.12 -3.72 5.84
N THR A 39 1.15 -2.93 5.36
CA THR A 39 0.64 -2.92 3.98
C THR A 39 0.44 -1.46 3.53
N VAL A 40 0.70 -1.18 2.25
CA VAL A 40 0.45 0.14 1.63
C VAL A 40 -0.58 -0.04 0.55
N LEU A 41 -1.65 0.75 0.63
CA LEU A 41 -2.71 0.79 -0.36
C LEU A 41 -2.58 2.06 -1.21
N VAL A 42 -2.72 1.92 -2.51
CA VAL A 42 -2.85 3.04 -3.47
C VAL A 42 -4.18 2.87 -4.17
N ASN A 43 -5.11 3.83 -4.01
CA ASN A 43 -6.48 3.72 -4.49
C ASN A 43 -7.12 2.36 -4.14
N GLU A 44 -7.12 2.03 -2.85
CA GLU A 44 -7.72 0.80 -2.29
C GLU A 44 -7.03 -0.53 -2.70
N SER A 45 -5.99 -0.48 -3.53
CA SER A 45 -5.26 -1.64 -4.03
C SER A 45 -3.89 -1.79 -3.34
N ASP A 46 -3.48 -3.01 -2.98
CA ASP A 46 -2.15 -3.25 -2.40
C ASP A 46 -1.05 -2.92 -3.41
N LEU A 47 -0.09 -2.10 -2.99
CA LEU A 47 1.05 -1.68 -3.81
C LEU A 47 1.90 -2.86 -4.33
N PHE A 48 1.82 -4.00 -3.65
CA PHE A 48 2.57 -5.21 -3.98
C PHE A 48 1.68 -6.35 -4.52
N GLY A 49 0.43 -6.07 -4.90
CA GLY A 49 -0.45 -7.01 -5.60
C GLY A 49 -1.16 -8.06 -4.72
N THR A 50 -1.23 -7.86 -3.41
CA THR A 50 -2.01 -8.73 -2.50
C THR A 50 -3.51 -8.51 -2.70
N GLU A 51 -4.26 -9.60 -2.82
CA GLU A 51 -5.72 -9.53 -2.92
C GLU A 51 -6.33 -8.87 -1.66
N ALA A 52 -7.40 -8.10 -1.84
CA ALA A 52 -8.14 -7.52 -0.73
C ALA A 52 -8.66 -8.62 0.23
N PRO A 53 -8.53 -8.43 1.55
CA PRO A 53 -8.93 -9.43 2.52
C PRO A 53 -10.45 -9.61 2.54
N LYS A 54 -10.87 -10.86 2.70
CA LYS A 54 -12.29 -11.24 2.86
C LYS A 54 -12.71 -11.39 4.32
N THR A 55 -11.74 -11.38 5.24
CA THR A 55 -11.95 -11.46 6.69
C THR A 55 -11.07 -10.45 7.41
N PRO A 56 -11.51 -9.89 8.56
CA PRO A 56 -10.76 -8.89 9.31
C PRO A 56 -9.65 -9.53 10.19
N SER A 57 -9.03 -10.60 9.71
CA SER A 57 -8.05 -11.39 10.47
C SER A 57 -6.66 -10.79 10.32
N MET A 58 -6.14 -10.22 11.42
CA MET A 58 -4.80 -9.63 11.44
C MET A 58 -3.73 -10.65 11.10
N GLY A 59 -2.75 -10.19 10.32
CA GLY A 59 -1.56 -10.96 9.95
C GLY A 59 -0.34 -10.06 9.89
N CYS A 60 0.83 -10.68 9.76
CA CYS A 60 2.08 -9.97 9.51
C CYS A 60 2.57 -10.27 8.10
N ARG A 61 3.09 -9.25 7.42
CA ARG A 61 3.76 -9.39 6.13
C ARG A 61 5.25 -9.15 6.30
N MET A 62 6.05 -10.03 5.72
CA MET A 62 7.49 -9.83 5.60
C MET A 62 7.83 -9.52 4.15
N TYR A 63 8.61 -8.47 3.93
CA TYR A 63 9.08 -8.07 2.62
C TYR A 63 10.55 -8.46 2.43
N GLU A 64 11.00 -8.54 1.18
CA GLU A 64 12.36 -8.95 0.81
C GLU A 64 13.45 -7.90 1.12
N GLY A 65 13.06 -6.67 1.46
CA GLY A 65 14.00 -5.60 1.79
C GLY A 65 14.62 -5.71 3.19
N PRO A 66 15.61 -4.86 3.50
CA PRO A 66 16.31 -4.88 4.79
C PRO A 66 15.32 -4.64 5.93
N ASP A 67 15.45 -5.43 7.00
CA ASP A 67 14.56 -5.43 8.19
C ASP A 67 13.14 -5.92 7.92
N GLY A 68 12.91 -6.67 6.83
CA GLY A 68 11.59 -7.22 6.51
C GLY A 68 10.62 -6.18 5.94
N VAL A 69 11.13 -5.04 5.47
CA VAL A 69 10.38 -3.96 4.82
C VAL A 69 11.08 -3.53 3.52
N PRO A 70 10.35 -3.13 2.47
CA PRO A 70 10.91 -2.77 1.18
C PRO A 70 11.86 -1.58 1.27
N SER A 71 12.77 -1.46 0.31
CA SER A 71 13.69 -0.33 0.20
C SER A 71 12.96 0.90 -0.37
N VAL A 72 13.57 2.08 -0.25
CA VAL A 72 13.01 3.30 -0.86
C VAL A 72 12.89 3.14 -2.39
N SER A 73 13.90 2.58 -3.06
CA SER A 73 13.87 2.36 -4.50
C SER A 73 12.77 1.41 -4.94
N ASP A 74 12.56 0.30 -4.22
CA ASP A 74 11.44 -0.63 -4.49
C ASP A 74 10.08 0.08 -4.38
N LEU A 75 9.92 0.92 -3.35
CA LEU A 75 8.69 1.69 -3.17
C LEU A 75 8.48 2.71 -4.27
N VAL A 76 9.54 3.40 -4.73
CA VAL A 76 9.45 4.37 -5.84
C VAL A 76 8.99 3.67 -7.12
N ASP A 77 9.62 2.55 -7.47
CA ASP A 77 9.30 1.76 -8.67
C ASP A 77 7.84 1.32 -8.66
N ARG A 78 7.40 0.68 -7.56
CA ARG A 78 6.00 0.24 -7.41
C ARG A 78 5.00 1.38 -7.42
N LEU A 79 5.32 2.51 -6.80
CA LEU A 79 4.42 3.68 -6.80
C LEU A 79 4.27 4.21 -8.22
N GLN A 80 5.35 4.31 -8.99
CA GLN A 80 5.30 4.75 -10.38
C GLN A 80 4.47 3.79 -11.24
N GLU A 81 4.65 2.48 -11.08
CA GLU A 81 3.84 1.46 -11.75
C GLU A 81 2.36 1.58 -11.39
N ALA A 82 2.03 1.74 -10.11
CA ALA A 82 0.66 1.88 -9.65
C ALA A 82 -0.01 3.13 -10.24
N PHE A 83 0.72 4.25 -10.30
CA PHE A 83 0.20 5.49 -10.90
C PHE A 83 0.05 5.42 -12.42
N ALA A 84 0.86 4.61 -13.11
CA ALA A 84 0.71 4.37 -14.54
C ALA A 84 -0.56 3.55 -14.83
N GLN A 85 -0.84 2.55 -14.01
CA GLN A 85 -2.04 1.70 -14.16
C GLN A 85 -3.35 2.47 -13.91
N VAL A 86 -3.35 3.43 -12.99
CA VAL A 86 -4.51 4.30 -12.74
C VAL A 86 -4.77 5.23 -13.94
N ALA A 87 -3.72 5.71 -14.61
CA ALA A 87 -3.86 6.58 -15.78
C ALA A 87 -4.38 5.85 -17.02
N ASP A 88 -4.16 4.53 -17.12
CA ASP A 88 -4.67 3.69 -18.21
C ASP A 88 -6.08 3.13 -17.91
N GLY A 89 -6.47 3.13 -16.63
CA GLY A 89 -7.75 2.58 -16.15
C GLY A 89 -8.98 3.48 -16.31
N GLU A 90 -8.84 4.76 -16.67
CA GLU A 90 -9.97 5.62 -17.10
C GLU A 90 -10.31 5.35 -18.58
N GLY A 91 -10.69 4.11 -18.88
CA GLY A 91 -11.07 3.66 -20.23
C GLY A 91 -11.96 2.40 -20.26
N GLY A 92 -12.54 2.01 -19.14
CA GLY A 92 -13.41 0.83 -19.03
C GLY A 92 -14.88 1.19 -18.79
N GLU A 93 -15.57 1.63 -19.83
CA GLU A 93 -17.04 1.68 -19.88
C GLU A 93 -17.62 0.27 -20.15
N GLY A 94 -18.80 -0.03 -19.58
CA GLY A 94 -19.59 -1.22 -19.89
C GLY A 94 -20.78 -1.44 -18.98
#